data_AF-A0A1Q7VVI8-F1
#
_entry.id   AF-A0A1Q7VVI8-F1
#
_cell.length_a   1.000
_cell.length_b   1.000
_cell.length_c   1.000
_cell.angle_alpha   90.00
_cell.angle_beta   90.00
_cell.angle_gamma   90.00
#
_symmetry.space_group_name_H-M   'P 1'
#
loop_
_entity.id
_entity.type
_entity.pdbx_description
1 polymer ?
#
loop_
_entity_poly.entity_id
_entity_poly.type
_entity_poly.pdbx_seq_one_letter_code
_entity_poly.pdbx_strand_id
1 'polypeptide(L)'
;MITEPLPPLLAAVEHELTRQREEFATRYGMDLDLVAVVDEEAGTVVIAGECLKSWGPRTVLEARISRAGLRSETHAPDMLIVVYPASDQDPA
;
A
#
# COMPACT_ATOMS: atom_id res chain seq x y z
N MET A 1 4.25 22.64 15.09
CA MET A 1 3.68 21.33 14.72
C MET A 1 4.86 20.46 14.34
N ILE A 2 5.21 19.50 15.21
CA ILE A 2 6.23 18.51 14.90
C ILE A 2 5.44 17.38 14.25
N THR A 3 5.51 17.27 12.92
CA THR A 3 5.08 16.05 12.24
C THR A 3 6.09 14.98 12.63
N GLU A 4 5.64 14.02 13.43
CA GLU A 4 6.44 12.83 13.70
C GLU A 4 6.83 12.21 12.35
N PRO A 5 8.10 11.79 12.18
CA PRO A 5 8.51 11.16 10.94
C PRO A 5 7.68 9.90 10.74
N LEU A 6 7.14 9.73 9.52
CA LEU A 6 6.40 8.54 9.14
C LEU A 6 7.21 7.29 9.54
N PRO A 7 6.57 6.25 10.12
CA PRO A 7 7.24 4.98 10.37
C PRO A 7 7.99 4.53 9.09
N PRO A 8 9.24 4.03 9.19
CA PRO A 8 10.05 3.70 8.01
C PRO A 8 9.34 2.81 6.98
N LEU A 9 8.49 1.90 7.47
CA LEU A 9 7.66 1.05 6.61
C LEU A 9 6.60 1.84 5.83
N LEU A 10 5.89 2.78 6.44
CA LEU A 10 4.88 3.60 5.76
C LEU A 10 5.53 4.47 4.67
N ALA A 11 6.68 5.08 4.96
CA ALA A 11 7.42 5.85 3.97
C ALA A 11 7.88 5.00 2.77
N ALA A 12 8.34 3.77 3.02
CA ALA A 12 8.73 2.84 1.96
C ALA A 12 7.51 2.39 1.12
N VAL A 13 6.36 2.16 1.78
CA VAL A 13 5.09 1.85 1.10
C VAL A 13 4.63 3.03 0.24
N GLU A 14 4.59 4.25 0.77
CA GLU A 14 4.17 5.44 0.01
C GLU A 14 5.06 5.70 -1.20
N HIS A 15 6.38 5.48 -1.06
CA HIS A 15 7.30 5.58 -2.18
C HIS A 15 6.96 4.58 -3.28
N GLU A 16 6.69 3.31 -2.93
CA GLU A 16 6.32 2.30 -3.89
C GLU A 16 4.95 2.59 -4.53
N LEU A 17 3.96 3.04 -3.75
CA LEU A 17 2.66 3.45 -4.29
C LEU A 17 2.79 4.57 -5.33
N THR A 18 3.66 5.55 -5.08
CA THR A 18 3.94 6.63 -6.03
C THR A 18 4.46 6.08 -7.35
N ARG A 19 5.44 5.16 -7.31
CA ARG A 19 5.97 4.50 -8.52
C ARG A 19 4.90 3.71 -9.26
N GLN A 20 4.02 3.02 -8.54
CA GLN A 20 2.94 2.25 -9.16
C GLN A 20 1.89 3.15 -9.83
N ARG A 21 1.51 4.28 -9.21
CA ARG A 21 0.62 5.27 -9.84
C ARG A 21 1.22 5.79 -11.15
N GLU A 22 2.50 6.15 -11.15
CA GLU A 22 3.20 6.63 -12.34
C GLU A 22 3.30 5.57 -13.45
N GLU A 23 3.66 4.33 -13.10
CA GLU A 23 3.73 3.22 -14.06
C GLU A 23 2.36 2.94 -14.67
N PHE A 24 1.29 2.91 -13.87
CA PHE A 24 -0.05 2.62 -14.36
C PHE A 24 -0.63 3.73 -15.22
N ALA A 25 -0.43 4.99 -14.84
CA ALA A 25 -0.84 6.13 -15.64
C ALA A 25 -0.12 6.11 -17.00
N THR A 26 1.19 5.86 -17.00
CA THR A 26 2.02 5.89 -18.21
C THR A 26 1.78 4.70 -19.13
N ARG A 27 1.68 3.49 -18.58
CA ARG A 27 1.66 2.24 -19.36
C ARG A 27 0.26 1.77 -19.70
N TYR A 28 -0.70 2.04 -18.82
CA TYR A 28 -2.06 1.52 -18.94
C TYR A 28 -3.12 2.63 -19.06
N GLY A 29 -2.73 3.91 -18.96
CA GLY A 29 -3.69 5.02 -18.98
C GLY A 29 -4.66 5.00 -17.79
N MET A 30 -4.25 4.37 -16.69
CA MET A 30 -5.09 4.13 -15.51
C MET A 30 -4.56 4.94 -14.33
N ASP A 31 -5.45 5.72 -13.72
CA ASP A 31 -5.16 6.38 -12.46
C ASP A 31 -5.49 5.44 -11.29
N LEU A 32 -4.53 5.29 -10.37
CA LEU A 32 -4.70 4.43 -9.19
C LEU A 32 -4.90 5.31 -7.95
N ASP A 33 -6.10 5.28 -7.39
CA ASP A 33 -6.51 5.98 -6.18
C ASP A 33 -6.06 5.26 -4.90
N LEU A 34 -4.78 4.90 -4.84
CA LEU A 34 -4.23 4.14 -3.71
C LEU A 34 -4.01 5.06 -2.49
N VAL A 35 -4.16 4.56 -1.27
CA VAL A 35 -3.77 5.22 -0.02
C VAL A 35 -3.16 4.16 0.90
N ALA A 36 -2.14 4.52 1.67
CA ALA A 36 -1.59 3.67 2.72
C ALA A 36 -1.86 4.27 4.09
N VAL A 37 -2.27 3.44 5.05
CA VAL A 37 -2.51 3.83 6.45
C VAL A 37 -1.87 2.80 7.36
N VAL A 38 -1.30 3.24 8.49
CA VAL A 38 -0.81 2.35 9.54
C VAL A 38 -1.94 2.09 10.53
N ASP A 39 -2.23 0.82 10.78
CA ASP A 39 -2.99 0.35 11.94
C ASP A 39 -1.99 -0.17 12.98
N GLU A 40 -1.70 0.67 13.98
CA GLU A 40 -0.73 0.36 15.04
C GLU A 40 -1.23 -0.74 15.98
N GLU A 41 -2.55 -0.85 16.18
CA GLU A 41 -3.15 -1.84 17.07
C GLU A 41 -3.07 -3.24 16.46
N ALA A 42 -3.35 -3.35 15.16
CA ALA A 42 -3.20 -4.59 14.41
C ALA A 42 -1.75 -4.87 13.96
N GLY A 43 -0.84 -3.89 14.10
CA GLY A 43 0.51 -3.97 13.57
C GLY A 43 0.51 -4.14 12.05
N THR A 44 -0.34 -3.41 11.32
CA THR A 44 -0.46 -3.56 9.87
C THR A 44 -0.32 -2.24 9.12
N VAL A 45 0.16 -2.30 7.87
CA VAL A 45 0.02 -1.21 6.90
C VAL A 45 -1.02 -1.63 5.87
N VAL A 46 -2.09 -0.87 5.82
CA VAL A 46 -3.23 -1.12 4.95
C VAL A 46 -3.11 -0.27 3.70
N ILE A 47 -3.14 -0.90 2.53
CA ILE A 47 -3.21 -0.23 1.24
C ILE A 47 -4.63 -0.38 0.69
N ALA A 48 -5.31 0.74 0.49
CA ALA A 48 -6.69 0.82 0.03
C ALA A 48 -6.82 1.65 -1.26
N GLY A 49 -7.87 1.40 -2.05
CA GLY A 49 -8.23 2.16 -3.24
C GLY A 49 -9.40 1.49 -3.99
N GLU A 50 -10.20 2.26 -4.72
CA GLU A 50 -11.34 1.73 -5.50
C GLU A 50 -10.86 0.92 -6.70
N CYS A 51 -9.72 1.28 -7.31
CA CYS A 51 -9.09 0.54 -8.39
C CYS A 51 -8.79 -0.93 -8.04
N LEU A 52 -8.65 -1.25 -6.74
CA LEU A 52 -8.38 -2.60 -6.23
C LEU A 52 -9.59 -3.55 -6.30
N LYS A 53 -10.80 -3.05 -6.62
CA LYS A 53 -11.96 -3.90 -6.94
C LYS A 53 -11.74 -4.74 -8.20
N SER A 54 -10.92 -4.25 -9.12
CA SER A 54 -10.52 -5.02 -10.30
C SER A 54 -9.37 -5.96 -9.94
N TRP A 55 -9.53 -7.24 -10.27
CA TRP A 55 -8.54 -8.28 -9.97
C TRP A 55 -7.15 -7.97 -10.56
N GLY A 56 -7.11 -7.38 -11.76
CA GLY A 56 -5.86 -7.05 -12.45
C GLY A 56 -4.95 -6.09 -11.67
N PRO A 57 -5.39 -4.85 -11.41
CA PRO A 57 -4.64 -3.88 -10.61
C PRO A 57 -4.24 -4.40 -9.23
N ARG A 58 -5.15 -5.09 -8.55
CA ARG A 58 -4.88 -5.68 -7.22
C ARG A 58 -3.74 -6.70 -7.26
N THR A 59 -3.83 -7.70 -8.14
CA THR A 59 -2.81 -8.76 -8.23
C THR A 59 -1.46 -8.21 -8.69
N VAL A 60 -1.45 -7.23 -9.59
CA VAL A 60 -0.19 -6.57 -9.99
C VAL A 60 0.42 -5.83 -8.81
N LEU A 61 -0.37 -5.05 -8.05
CA LEU A 61 0.12 -4.33 -6.88
C LEU A 61 0.67 -5.27 -5.81
N GLU A 62 -0.07 -6.33 -5.44
CA GLU A 62 0.38 -7.34 -4.47
C GLU A 62 1.73 -7.97 -4.88
N ALA A 63 1.87 -8.32 -6.17
CA ALA A 63 3.11 -8.87 -6.69
C ALA A 63 4.28 -7.86 -6.65
N ARG A 64 4.02 -6.57 -6.87
CA ARG A 64 5.02 -5.50 -6.85
C ARG A 64 5.49 -5.20 -5.43
N ILE A 65 4.56 -5.05 -4.49
CA ILE A 65 4.86 -4.88 -3.07
C ILE A 65 5.70 -6.07 -2.56
N SER A 66 5.32 -7.30 -2.92
CA SER A 66 6.12 -8.48 -2.54
C SER A 66 7.51 -8.50 -3.18
N ARG A 67 7.69 -8.00 -4.41
CA ARG A 67 9.00 -7.93 -5.09
C ARG A 67 9.88 -6.79 -4.58
N ALA A 68 9.27 -5.70 -4.11
CA ALA A 68 9.97 -4.57 -3.52
C ALA A 68 10.63 -4.91 -2.18
N GLY A 69 10.42 -6.13 -1.66
CA GLY A 69 11.00 -6.55 -0.38
C GLY A 69 10.40 -5.79 0.80
N LEU A 70 9.22 -5.17 0.61
CA LEU A 70 8.39 -4.57 1.65
C LEU A 70 7.74 -5.66 2.52
N ARG A 71 8.49 -6.72 2.82
CA ARG A 71 8.15 -7.70 3.82
C ARG A 71 8.80 -7.27 5.13
N SER A 72 8.09 -7.58 6.21
CA SER A 72 8.40 -7.28 7.58
C SER A 72 9.91 -7.40 7.92
N GLU A 73 10.59 -8.41 7.39
CA GLU A 73 11.99 -8.73 7.67
C GLU A 73 13.03 -7.61 7.44
N THR A 74 12.76 -6.59 6.60
CA THR A 74 13.75 -5.54 6.28
C THR A 74 13.46 -4.18 6.94
N HIS A 75 12.21 -3.89 7.29
CA HIS A 75 11.77 -2.54 7.71
C HIS A 75 10.96 -2.51 9.02
N ALA A 76 10.24 -3.59 9.35
CA ALA A 76 9.54 -3.78 10.63
C ALA A 76 9.07 -5.24 10.74
N PRO A 77 9.83 -6.14 11.39
CA PRO A 77 9.57 -7.59 11.40
C PRO A 77 8.21 -7.98 11.99
N ASP A 78 7.62 -7.08 12.79
CA ASP A 78 6.33 -7.28 13.46
C ASP A 78 5.14 -6.70 12.69
N MET A 79 5.35 -6.09 11.51
CA MET A 79 4.28 -5.43 10.75
C MET A 79 3.92 -6.14 9.44
N LEU A 80 2.63 -6.34 9.20
CA LEU A 80 2.10 -6.96 7.98
C LEU A 80 1.58 -5.90 7.00
N ILE A 81 1.82 -6.06 5.70
CA ILE A 81 1.17 -5.25 4.66
C ILE A 81 -0.06 -5.99 4.15
N VAL A 82 -1.20 -5.33 4.15
CA VAL A 82 -2.46 -5.89 3.67
C VAL A 82 -3.03 -5.02 2.57
N VAL A 83 -3.44 -5.64 1.45
CA VAL A 83 -4.01 -4.96 0.27
C VAL A 83 -5.45 -5.40 0.10
N TYR A 84 -6.40 -4.46 0.18
CA TYR A 84 -7.82 -4.75 -0.04
C TYR A 84 -8.57 -3.55 -0.62
N PRO A 85 -9.69 -3.79 -1.33
CA PRO A 85 -10.56 -2.72 -1.82
C PRO A 85 -11.00 -1.79 -0.70
N ALA A 86 -11.08 -0.49 -0.97
CA ALA A 86 -11.52 0.50 0.02
C ALA A 86 -12.94 0.20 0.57
N SER A 87 -13.80 -0.46 -0.21
CA SER A 87 -15.13 -0.90 0.21
C SER A 87 -15.16 -2.02 1.26
N ASP A 88 -14.04 -2.73 1.45
CA ASP A 88 -13.94 -3.83 2.41
C ASP A 88 -13.37 -3.33 3.76
N GLN A 89 -13.11 -2.01 3.87
CA GLN A 89 -12.86 -1.33 5.15
C GLN A 89 -14.20 -1.10 5.86
N ASP A 90 -14.82 -2.16 6.38
CA ASP A 90 -15.97 -1.98 7.27
C ASP A 90 -15.50 -1.26 8.55
N PRO A 91 -16.18 -0.20 9.02
CA PRO A 91 -15.97 0.32 10.36
C PRO A 91 -16.58 -0.67 11.34
N ALA A 92 -15.73 -1.47 12.00
CA ALA A 92 -16.14 -2.20 13.19
C ALA A 92 -16.42 -1.22 14.36
#